data_AF-A0AAV4HM13-F1
#
_entry.id   AF-A0AAV4HM13-F1
#
_cell.length_a   1.000
_cell.length_b   1.000
_cell.length_c   1.000
_cell.angle_alpha   90.00
_cell.angle_beta   90.00
_cell.angle_gamma   90.00
#
_symmetry.space_group_name_H-M   'P 1'
#
loop_
_entity.id
_entity.type
_entity.pdbx_description
1 polymer ?
#
loop_
_entity_poly.entity_id
_entity_poly.type
_entity_poly.pdbx_seq_one_letter_code
_entity_poly.pdbx_strand_id
1 'polypeptide(L)'
;MITIQSGKWEDKSLSSFSNIRDELSVYDGVVLRNHRLVIPSSLHHQVITLAHGSHQGIVKTKQLIREKVWFPGIDKMVEEHLKGCVPCQSSVTGTAKREPLKMTPLPEHA
;
A
#
# COMPACT_ATOMS: atom_id res chain seq x y z
N MET A 1 -18.52 7.97 -13.13
CA MET A 1 -18.86 6.53 -12.97
C MET A 1 -19.50 5.91 -14.23
N ILE A 2 -20.02 6.70 -15.19
CA ILE A 2 -20.69 6.20 -16.40
C ILE A 2 -19.71 5.67 -17.48
N THR A 3 -18.45 6.08 -17.46
CA THR A 3 -17.46 5.82 -18.53
C THR A 3 -16.95 4.39 -18.62
N ILE A 4 -16.81 3.67 -17.49
CA ILE A 4 -16.31 2.29 -17.48
C ILE A 4 -17.33 1.32 -18.07
N GLN A 5 -18.63 1.52 -17.80
CA GLN A 5 -19.70 0.68 -18.36
C GLN A 5 -20.06 1.07 -19.81
N SER A 6 -19.91 2.33 -20.19
CA SER A 6 -20.25 2.80 -21.54
C SER A 6 -19.15 2.61 -22.58
N GLY A 7 -17.97 2.09 -22.18
CA GLY A 7 -16.83 1.89 -23.09
C GLY A 7 -16.22 3.20 -23.61
N LYS A 8 -16.60 4.35 -23.04
CA LYS A 8 -16.09 5.67 -23.45
C LYS A 8 -14.85 6.01 -22.63
N TRP A 9 -13.69 5.78 -23.22
CA TRP A 9 -12.38 5.93 -22.56
C TRP A 9 -11.56 7.12 -23.08
N GLU A 10 -12.18 8.05 -23.79
CA GLU A 10 -11.53 9.18 -24.46
C GLU A 10 -11.13 10.31 -23.51
N ASP A 11 -11.53 10.21 -22.23
CA ASP A 11 -11.15 11.16 -21.20
C ASP A 11 -9.70 10.93 -20.76
N LYS A 12 -8.88 11.98 -20.82
CA LYS A 12 -7.47 11.97 -20.42
C LYS A 12 -7.28 11.58 -18.94
N SER A 13 -8.28 11.84 -18.10
CA SER A 13 -8.32 11.41 -16.69
C SER A 13 -8.39 9.87 -16.53
N LEU A 14 -8.80 9.15 -17.57
CA LEU A 14 -8.88 7.68 -17.60
C LEU A 14 -7.62 7.01 -18.14
N SER A 15 -6.58 7.78 -18.50
CA SER A 15 -5.33 7.24 -19.04
C SER A 15 -4.66 6.24 -18.09
N SER A 16 -4.72 6.46 -16.77
CA SER A 16 -4.20 5.51 -15.78
C SER A 16 -4.98 4.19 -15.70
N PHE A 17 -6.18 4.16 -16.27
CA PHE A 17 -7.05 2.99 -16.32
C PHE A 17 -7.02 2.30 -17.69
N SER A 18 -6.39 2.91 -18.71
CA SER A 18 -6.44 2.38 -20.08
C SER A 18 -5.77 1.02 -20.24
N ASN A 19 -4.71 0.79 -19.46
CA ASN A 19 -3.91 -0.42 -19.54
C ASN A 19 -4.52 -1.58 -18.74
N ILE A 20 -5.59 -1.32 -17.99
CA ILE A 20 -6.24 -2.31 -17.11
C ILE A 20 -7.73 -2.44 -17.43
N ARG A 21 -8.20 -1.90 -18.56
CA ARG A 21 -9.63 -1.84 -18.92
C ARG A 21 -10.30 -3.20 -18.84
N ASP A 22 -9.63 -4.23 -19.34
CA ASP A 22 -10.14 -5.59 -19.40
C ASP A 22 -10.19 -6.27 -18.01
N GLU A 23 -9.49 -5.71 -17.01
CA GLU A 23 -9.51 -6.19 -15.63
C GLU A 23 -10.56 -5.46 -14.78
N LEU A 24 -11.22 -4.42 -15.32
CA LEU A 24 -12.16 -3.59 -14.59
C LEU A 24 -13.59 -4.13 -14.70
N SER A 25 -14.27 -4.21 -13.56
CA SER A 25 -15.68 -4.56 -13.46
C SER A 25 -16.41 -3.59 -12.55
N VAL A 26 -17.74 -3.56 -12.65
CA VAL A 26 -18.59 -2.75 -11.77
C VAL A 26 -19.57 -3.66 -11.07
N TYR A 27 -19.60 -3.58 -9.74
CA TYR A 27 -20.53 -4.31 -8.89
C TYR A 27 -21.17 -3.33 -7.91
N ASP A 28 -22.50 -3.26 -7.91
CA ASP A 28 -23.28 -2.38 -7.03
C ASP A 28 -22.80 -0.91 -7.01
N GLY A 29 -22.53 -0.35 -8.19
CA GLY A 29 -22.04 1.02 -8.34
C GLY A 29 -20.57 1.24 -7.96
N VAL A 30 -19.86 0.20 -7.53
CA VAL A 30 -18.44 0.24 -7.17
C VAL A 30 -17.59 -0.37 -8.27
N VAL A 31 -16.46 0.27 -8.56
CA VAL A 31 -15.49 -0.22 -9.55
C VAL A 31 -14.50 -1.17 -8.88
N LEU A 32 -14.29 -2.32 -9.49
CA LEU A 32 -13.34 -3.35 -9.08
C LEU A 32 -12.27 -3.53 -10.15
N ARG A 33 -11.05 -3.81 -9.73
CA ARG A 33 -10.00 -4.39 -10.58
C ARG A 33 -9.76 -5.80 -10.10
N ASN A 34 -10.17 -6.80 -10.88
CA ASN A 34 -10.28 -8.19 -10.42
C ASN A 34 -11.09 -8.28 -9.12
N HIS A 35 -10.44 -8.60 -8.00
CA HIS A 35 -11.04 -8.72 -6.66
C HIS A 35 -10.65 -7.57 -5.71
N ARG A 36 -10.26 -6.40 -6.24
CA ARG A 36 -9.80 -5.25 -5.46
C ARG A 36 -10.65 -4.01 -5.75
N LEU A 37 -10.96 -3.24 -4.71
CA LEU A 37 -11.72 -1.99 -4.84
C LEU A 37 -10.89 -0.90 -5.49
N VAL A 38 -11.40 -0.28 -6.54
CA VAL A 38 -10.78 0.90 -7.15
C VAL A 38 -11.14 2.13 -6.34
N ILE A 39 -10.14 2.76 -5.73
CA ILE A 39 -10.35 3.87 -4.80
C ILE A 39 -10.22 5.21 -5.55
N PRO A 40 -11.20 6.13 -5.40
CA PRO A 40 -11.11 7.48 -5.96
C PRO A 40 -10.01 8.30 -5.25
N SER A 41 -9.42 9.25 -5.99
CA SER A 41 -8.27 10.05 -5.50
C SER A 41 -8.52 10.78 -4.18
N SER A 42 -9.76 11.18 -3.91
CA SER A 42 -10.16 11.81 -2.64
C SER A 42 -9.98 10.93 -1.41
N LEU A 43 -9.96 9.59 -1.58
CA LEU A 43 -9.88 8.63 -0.49
C LEU A 43 -8.50 7.98 -0.37
N HIS A 44 -7.55 8.24 -1.28
CA HIS A 44 -6.23 7.61 -1.26
C HIS A 44 -5.51 7.83 0.08
N HIS A 45 -5.51 9.07 0.58
CA HIS A 45 -4.89 9.40 1.86
C HIS A 45 -5.52 8.63 3.02
N GLN A 46 -6.85 8.58 3.10
CA GLN A 46 -7.56 7.88 4.17
C GLN A 46 -7.24 6.38 4.17
N VAL A 47 -7.20 5.75 3.00
CA VAL A 47 -6.83 4.33 2.87
C VAL A 47 -5.40 4.08 3.34
N ILE A 48 -4.46 4.95 2.98
CA ILE A 48 -3.07 4.82 3.42
C ILE A 48 -2.97 4.99 4.94
N THR A 49 -3.63 5.99 5.53
CA THR A 49 -3.63 6.21 6.97
C THR A 49 -4.21 5.01 7.73
N LEU A 50 -5.33 4.45 7.27
CA LEU A 50 -5.94 3.25 7.87
C LEU A 50 -5.01 2.04 7.78
N ALA A 51 -4.42 1.80 6.60
CA ALA A 51 -3.48 0.71 6.42
C ALA A 51 -2.19 0.91 7.22
N HIS A 52 -1.81 2.14 7.54
CA HIS A 52 -0.60 2.49 8.27
C HIS A 52 -0.76 2.53 9.80
N GLY A 53 -1.99 2.49 10.32
CA GLY A 53 -2.31 2.86 11.71
C GLY A 53 -1.53 2.14 12.82
N SER A 54 -0.92 0.98 12.55
CA SER A 54 -0.10 0.24 13.52
C SER A 54 1.41 0.49 13.39
N HIS A 55 1.84 1.48 12.59
CA HIS A 55 3.25 1.82 12.34
C HIS A 55 4.15 0.63 11.97
N GLN A 56 3.58 -0.40 11.36
CA GLN A 56 4.19 -1.68 11.01
C GLN A 56 5.22 -1.61 9.86
N GLY A 57 5.60 -0.39 9.46
CA GLY A 57 6.54 -0.13 8.39
C GLY A 57 5.95 -0.25 6.98
N ILE A 58 6.80 0.10 6.01
CA ILE A 58 6.39 0.33 4.63
C ILE A 58 5.98 -0.92 3.88
N VAL A 59 6.70 -2.02 4.06
CA VAL A 59 6.44 -3.29 3.37
C VAL A 59 5.05 -3.80 3.73
N LYS A 60 4.73 -3.81 5.03
CA LYS A 60 3.46 -4.32 5.52
C LYS A 60 2.29 -3.38 5.17
N THR A 61 2.51 -2.06 5.20
CA THR A 61 1.51 -1.07 4.75
C THR A 61 1.16 -1.29 3.26
N LYS A 62 2.16 -1.43 2.39
CA LYS A 62 1.94 -1.73 0.95
C LYS A 62 1.21 -3.05 0.75
N GLN A 63 1.55 -4.08 1.52
CA GLN A 63 0.88 -5.38 1.46
C GLN A 63 -0.61 -5.27 1.75
N LEU A 64 -0.99 -4.62 2.86
CA LEU A 64 -2.40 -4.47 3.27
C LEU A 64 -3.24 -3.71 2.23
N ILE A 65 -2.69 -2.62 1.69
CA ILE A 65 -3.37 -1.82 0.66
C ILE A 65 -3.60 -2.67 -0.59
N ARG A 66 -2.54 -3.30 -1.11
CA ARG A 66 -2.61 -4.08 -2.35
C ARG A 66 -3.49 -5.33 -2.21
N GLU A 67 -3.74 -5.82 -1.00
CA GLU A 67 -4.63 -6.96 -0.77
C GLU A 67 -6.09 -6.59 -1.05
N LYS A 68 -6.54 -5.40 -0.64
CA LYS A 68 -7.96 -5.02 -0.66
C LYS A 68 -8.31 -4.00 -1.73
N VAL A 69 -7.38 -3.14 -2.11
CA VAL A 69 -7.66 -1.98 -2.95
C VAL A 69 -6.67 -1.81 -4.09
N TRP A 70 -7.04 -0.97 -5.04
CA TRP A 70 -6.20 -0.56 -6.14
C TRP A 70 -6.40 0.92 -6.49
N PHE A 71 -5.30 1.63 -6.76
CA PHE A 71 -5.28 2.94 -7.41
C PHE A 71 -3.90 3.17 -8.04
N PRO A 72 -3.77 4.06 -9.04
CA PRO A 72 -2.47 4.34 -9.65
C PRO A 72 -1.52 4.98 -8.62
N GLY A 73 -0.28 4.48 -8.57
CA GLY A 73 0.77 5.09 -7.75
C GLY A 73 0.75 4.75 -6.25
N ILE A 74 0.07 3.67 -5.82
CA ILE A 74 0.05 3.20 -4.42
C ILE A 74 1.43 3.29 -3.75
N ASP A 75 2.44 2.69 -4.37
CA ASP A 75 3.75 2.54 -3.73
C ASP A 75 4.42 3.88 -3.45
N LYS A 76 4.37 4.79 -4.42
CA LYS A 76 4.92 6.13 -4.32
C LYS A 76 4.20 6.92 -3.23
N MET A 77 2.87 6.88 -3.21
CA MET A 77 2.10 7.62 -2.22
C MET A 77 2.30 7.08 -0.79
N VAL A 78 2.42 5.75 -0.64
CA VAL A 78 2.75 5.13 0.66
C VAL A 78 4.16 5.53 1.11
N GLU A 79 5.15 5.51 0.21
CA GLU A 79 6.51 5.97 0.51
C GLU A 79 6.53 7.43 0.98
N GLU A 80 5.83 8.32 0.28
CA GLU A 80 5.74 9.73 0.64
C GLU A 80 5.06 9.95 1.99
N HIS A 81 3.96 9.24 2.27
CA HIS A 81 3.27 9.33 3.56
C HIS A 81 4.14 8.84 4.72
N LEU A 82 4.81 7.70 4.56
CA LEU A 82 5.61 7.09 5.63
C LEU A 82 6.95 7.80 5.86
N LYS A 83 7.49 8.52 4.88
CA LYS A 83 8.65 9.41 5.06
C LYS A 83 8.36 10.50 6.10
N GLY A 84 7.13 11.01 6.15
CA GLY A 84 6.70 12.01 7.13
C GLY A 84 6.25 11.44 8.49
N CYS A 85 6.19 10.12 8.65
CA CYS A 85 5.68 9.50 9.85
C CYS A 85 6.74 9.43 10.97
N VAL A 86 6.62 10.30 11.97
CA VAL A 86 7.56 10.40 13.10
C VAL A 86 7.75 9.05 13.82
N PRO A 87 6.70 8.33 14.26
CA PRO A 87 6.87 7.03 14.91
C PRO A 87 7.66 6.01 14.07
N CYS A 88 7.39 5.95 12.76
CA CYS A 88 8.13 5.06 11.87
C CYS A 88 9.58 5.49 11.71
N GLN A 89 9.86 6.79 11.56
CA GLN A 89 11.23 7.28 11.45
C GLN A 89 12.02 7.04 12.75
N SER A 90 11.39 7.18 13.92
CA SER A 90 12.02 6.90 15.22
C SER A 90 12.28 5.40 15.45
N SER A 91 11.43 4.53 14.92
CA SER A 91 11.60 3.07 15.01
C SER A 91 12.74 2.53 14.14
N VAL A 92 13.14 3.29 13.12
CA VAL A 92 14.38 3.06 12.38
C VAL A 92 15.52 3.56 13.28
N THR A 93 15.81 2.81 14.34
CA THR A 93 17.05 2.98 15.12
C THR A 93 18.19 2.61 14.18
N GLY A 94 18.68 3.62 13.46
CA GLY A 94 19.64 3.45 12.38
C GLY A 94 20.82 2.64 12.86
N THR A 95 21.19 1.60 12.10
CA THR A 95 22.56 1.06 11.96
C THR A 95 23.41 1.00 13.23
N ALA A 96 22.83 0.93 14.43
CA ALA A 96 23.54 0.66 15.65
C ALA A 96 24.02 -0.76 15.41
N LYS A 97 25.32 -0.86 15.12
CA LYS A 97 26.03 -2.10 14.86
C LYS A 97 25.61 -3.03 16.00
N ARG A 98 24.63 -3.91 15.73
CA ARG A 98 24.14 -4.84 16.74
C ARG A 98 25.41 -5.54 17.21
N GLU A 99 25.72 -5.44 18.50
CA GLU A 99 26.90 -6.11 19.00
C GLU A 99 26.81 -7.57 18.54
N PRO A 100 27.88 -8.10 17.93
CA PRO A 100 27.88 -9.48 17.50
C PRO A 100 27.42 -10.36 18.65
N LEU A 101 26.50 -11.28 18.35
CA LEU A 101 26.02 -12.25 19.33
C LEU A 101 27.24 -12.98 19.91
N LYS A 102 27.55 -12.72 21.19
CA LYS A 102 28.56 -13.48 21.91
C LYS A 102 27.91 -14.76 22.40
N MET A 103 28.44 -15.89 21.98
CA MET A 103 28.03 -17.18 22.53
C MET A 103 28.40 -17.23 24.01
N THR A 104 27.45 -17.65 24.84
CA THR A 104 27.76 -18.09 26.21
C THR A 104 28.54 -19.40 26.17
N PRO A 105 29.45 -19.64 27.12
CA PRO A 105 30.13 -20.93 27.24
C PRO A 105 29.11 -22.05 27.45
N LEU A 106 29.42 -23.25 26.93
CA LEU A 106 28.61 -24.44 27.14
C LEU A 106 28.61 -24.80 28.65
N PRO A 107 27.45 -25.15 29.24
CA PRO A 107 27.40 -25.60 30.62
C PRO A 107 28.17 -26.91 30.78
N GLU A 108 28.90 -27.06 31.89
CA GLU A 108 29.85 -28.16 32.11
C GLU A 108 29.20 -29.52 32.41
N HIS A 109 27.88 -29.54 32.66
CA HIS A 109 27.15 -30.75 33.01
C HIS A 109 25.82 -30.83 32.26
N ALA A 110 25.66 -31.90 31.48
CA ALA A 110 24.41 -32.36 30.87
C ALA A 110 23.91 -33.61 31.60
#